data_AF-A0A7C4A5D0-F1
#
_entry.id   AF-A0A7C4A5D0-F1
#
_cell.length_a   1.000
_cell.length_b   1.000
_cell.length_c   1.000
_cell.angle_alpha   90.00
_cell.angle_beta   90.00
_cell.angle_gamma   90.00
#
_symmetry.space_group_name_H-M   'P 1'
#
loop_
_entity.id
_entity.type
_entity.pdbx_description
1 polymer ?
#
loop_
_entity_poly.entity_id
_entity_poly.type
_entity_poly.pdbx_seq_one_letter_code
_entity_poly.pdbx_strand_id
1 'polypeptide(L)'
;METRKDFKLTVTIAAAVFLLALLALPALAPSRPASAGGIPTPIANLPGNSQDTVLATFLDNDTNTNDAGGPAVQVFTAEYCYMQYIIDQTTGNTTTLKSQYSMDGTNWVDGITLVSNNTTDDSGIVQVPVYARYIRIYEDHTGSNAITTTVKALCK
;
A
#
# COMPACT_ATOMS: atom_id res chain seq x y z
N MET A 1 20.80 -56.40 21.92
CA MET A 1 20.63 -55.01 22.42
C MET A 1 20.73 -53.96 21.28
N GLU A 2 20.54 -54.40 20.03
CA GLU A 2 20.77 -53.62 18.79
C GLU A 2 19.47 -53.01 18.25
N THR A 3 18.38 -53.77 18.28
CA THR A 3 17.02 -53.39 17.83
C THR A 3 16.43 -52.13 18.46
N ARG A 4 16.88 -51.74 19.67
CA ARG A 4 16.43 -50.51 20.36
C ARG A 4 17.09 -49.24 19.81
N LYS A 5 18.29 -49.33 19.20
CA LYS A 5 18.96 -48.19 18.57
C LYS A 5 18.35 -47.90 17.20
N ASP A 6 18.08 -48.95 16.43
CA ASP A 6 17.49 -48.82 15.10
C ASP A 6 16.09 -48.19 15.19
N PHE A 7 15.25 -48.65 16.13
CA PHE A 7 13.93 -48.08 16.37
C PHE A 7 13.98 -46.58 16.74
N LYS A 8 14.93 -46.17 17.60
CA LYS A 8 15.09 -44.75 17.97
C LYS A 8 15.56 -43.91 16.80
N LEU A 9 16.46 -44.43 15.96
CA LEU A 9 16.94 -43.75 14.77
C LEU A 9 15.80 -43.52 13.76
N THR A 10 14.98 -44.54 13.51
CA THR A 10 13.82 -44.42 12.60
C THR A 10 12.80 -43.39 13.08
N VAL A 11 12.48 -43.37 14.38
CA VAL A 11 11.55 -42.38 14.97
C VAL A 11 12.10 -40.96 14.84
N THR A 12 13.41 -40.77 15.01
CA THR A 12 14.04 -39.46 14.95
C THR A 12 14.05 -38.90 13.52
N ILE A 13 14.34 -39.76 12.54
CA ILE A 13 14.30 -39.38 11.12
C ILE A 13 12.87 -39.04 10.68
N ALA A 14 11.88 -39.84 11.09
CA ALA A 14 10.47 -39.57 10.77
C ALA A 14 9.99 -38.23 11.36
N ALA A 15 10.38 -37.91 12.61
CA ALA A 15 10.05 -36.65 13.24
C ALA A 15 10.70 -35.45 12.54
N ALA A 16 11.95 -35.58 12.10
CA ALA A 16 12.66 -34.53 11.38
C ALA A 16 12.04 -34.25 10.00
N VAL A 17 11.66 -35.29 9.25
CA VAL A 17 10.99 -35.15 7.95
C VAL A 17 9.61 -34.52 8.11
N PHE A 18 8.86 -34.92 9.15
CA PHE A 18 7.56 -34.34 9.46
C PHE A 18 7.66 -32.85 9.81
N LEU A 19 8.65 -32.48 10.63
CA LEU A 19 8.88 -31.08 11.00
C LEU A 19 9.30 -30.23 9.79
N LEU A 20 10.12 -30.79 8.89
CA LEU A 20 10.51 -30.12 7.65
C LEU A 20 9.33 -29.90 6.70
N ALA A 21 8.42 -30.87 6.59
CA ALA A 21 7.18 -30.73 5.83
C ALA A 21 6.25 -29.65 6.41
N LEU A 22 6.19 -29.54 7.73
CA LEU A 22 5.43 -28.49 8.43
C LEU A 22 6.00 -27.08 8.17
N LEU A 23 7.32 -26.96 8.09
CA LEU A 23 8.01 -25.70 7.80
C LEU A 23 7.86 -25.25 6.32
N ALA A 24 7.52 -26.16 5.41
CA ALA A 24 7.32 -25.87 4.00
C ALA A 24 5.89 -25.42 3.64
N LEU A 25 4.91 -25.63 4.53
CA LEU A 25 3.50 -25.25 4.33
C LEU A 25 3.27 -23.75 4.00
N PRO A 26 3.92 -22.75 4.64
CA PRO A 26 3.68 -21.35 4.31
C PRO A 26 4.21 -20.94 2.92
N ALA A 27 5.16 -21.68 2.35
CA ALA A 27 5.69 -21.41 1.00
C ALA A 27 4.74 -21.87 -0.13
N LEU A 28 3.72 -22.67 0.20
CA LEU A 28 2.69 -23.16 -0.74
C LEU A 28 1.40 -22.33 -0.66
N ALA A 29 1.36 -21.28 0.16
CA ALA A 29 0.23 -20.39 0.22
C ALA A 29 0.06 -19.71 -1.16
N PRO A 30 -1.11 -19.82 -1.81
CA PRO A 30 -1.36 -19.13 -3.07
C PRO A 30 -1.20 -17.62 -2.84
N SER A 31 -0.40 -16.96 -3.69
CA SER A 31 -0.35 -15.51 -3.72
C SER A 31 -1.77 -15.00 -4.03
N ARG A 32 -2.34 -14.23 -3.10
CA ARG A 32 -3.57 -13.52 -3.39
C ARG A 32 -3.23 -12.46 -4.45
N PRO A 33 -3.93 -12.40 -5.59
CA PRO A 33 -3.75 -11.28 -6.50
C PRO A 33 -4.03 -9.99 -5.73
N ALA A 34 -3.17 -8.99 -5.91
CA ALA A 34 -3.43 -7.66 -5.43
C ALA A 34 -4.79 -7.23 -6.01
N SER A 35 -5.74 -6.93 -5.12
CA SER A 35 -6.95 -6.26 -5.56
C SER A 35 -6.53 -4.85 -5.92
N ALA A 36 -6.67 -4.46 -7.19
CA ALA A 36 -6.85 -3.05 -7.50
C ALA A 36 -7.92 -2.53 -6.53
N GLY A 37 -7.62 -1.46 -5.79
CA GLY A 37 -8.60 -0.84 -4.92
C GLY A 37 -9.86 -0.61 -5.75
N GLY A 38 -11.01 -1.11 -5.28
CA GLY A 38 -12.26 -0.96 -6.01
C GLY A 38 -12.44 0.51 -6.35
N ILE A 39 -12.66 0.83 -7.63
CA ILE A 39 -12.91 2.20 -8.08
C ILE A 39 -14.07 2.71 -7.21
N PRO A 40 -13.86 3.72 -6.34
CA PRO A 40 -14.93 4.22 -5.48
C PRO A 40 -16.09 4.63 -6.37
N THR A 41 -17.30 4.17 -6.03
CA THR A 41 -18.50 4.63 -6.73
C THR A 41 -18.56 6.15 -6.63
N PRO A 42 -18.79 6.88 -7.74
CA PRO A 42 -18.91 8.34 -7.70
C PRO A 42 -19.87 8.75 -6.59
N ILE A 43 -19.46 9.69 -5.75
CA ILE A 43 -20.37 10.29 -4.76
C ILE A 43 -21.46 10.98 -5.58
N ALA A 44 -22.67 10.43 -5.56
CA ALA A 44 -23.74 10.74 -6.50
C ALA A 44 -24.26 12.19 -6.42
N ASN A 45 -23.69 13.04 -5.56
CA ASN A 45 -24.21 14.37 -5.29
C ASN A 45 -23.15 15.34 -4.74
N LEU A 46 -21.90 15.24 -5.19
CA LEU A 46 -20.92 16.31 -4.95
C LEU A 46 -21.42 17.57 -5.67
N PRO A 47 -21.68 18.67 -4.96
CA PRO A 47 -22.19 19.88 -5.57
C PRO A 47 -21.08 20.53 -6.40
N GLY A 48 -20.86 20.03 -7.64
CA GLY A 48 -19.80 20.38 -8.60
C GLY A 48 -19.68 21.87 -8.95
N ASN A 49 -19.44 22.70 -7.95
CA ASN A 49 -19.42 24.15 -7.95
C ASN A 49 -18.02 24.68 -7.64
N SER A 50 -17.04 23.80 -7.43
CA SER A 50 -15.65 24.22 -7.34
C SER A 50 -15.19 24.69 -8.73
N GLN A 51 -15.09 26.01 -8.85
CA GLN A 51 -14.65 26.68 -10.07
C GLN A 51 -13.12 26.58 -10.24
N ASP A 52 -12.40 26.22 -9.18
CA ASP A 52 -10.95 26.20 -9.15
C ASP A 52 -10.43 24.77 -9.25
N THR A 53 -9.66 24.50 -10.31
CA THR A 53 -8.92 23.24 -10.44
C THR A 53 -7.56 23.39 -9.79
N VAL A 54 -7.22 22.50 -8.86
CA VAL A 54 -5.90 22.44 -8.22
C VAL A 54 -5.11 21.29 -8.82
N LEU A 55 -3.98 21.60 -9.47
CA LEU A 55 -2.98 20.60 -9.84
C LEU A 55 -2.08 20.34 -8.63
N ALA A 56 -2.23 19.17 -8.02
CA ALA A 56 -1.50 18.78 -6.82
C ALA A 56 -0.38 17.78 -7.16
N THR A 57 0.77 17.96 -6.53
CA THR A 57 1.83 16.94 -6.49
C THR A 57 2.01 16.54 -5.04
N PHE A 58 1.73 15.28 -4.73
CA PHE A 58 1.85 14.72 -3.39
C PHE A 58 3.19 14.02 -3.21
N LEU A 59 3.62 13.23 -4.20
CA LEU A 59 4.91 12.59 -4.25
C LEU A 59 5.48 12.79 -5.66
N ASP A 60 6.77 13.09 -5.78
CA ASP A 60 7.43 13.35 -7.06
C ASP A 60 8.75 12.59 -7.14
N ASN A 61 8.71 11.41 -7.75
CA ASN A 61 9.84 10.49 -7.76
C ASN A 61 10.43 10.29 -6.34
N ASP A 62 9.53 10.12 -5.36
CA ASP A 62 9.91 9.95 -3.96
C ASP A 62 10.42 8.52 -3.76
N THR A 63 11.67 8.39 -3.32
CA THR A 63 12.32 7.09 -3.12
C THR A 63 12.46 6.83 -1.63
N ASN A 64 11.71 5.86 -1.13
CA ASN A 64 11.59 5.62 0.31
C ASN A 64 11.76 4.15 0.68
N THR A 65 12.30 3.89 1.87
CA THR A 65 12.55 2.56 2.45
C THR A 65 11.77 2.30 3.75
N ASN A 66 11.03 3.30 4.23
CA ASN A 66 10.30 3.22 5.49
C ASN A 66 8.89 3.76 5.32
N ASP A 67 8.06 3.54 6.32
CA ASP A 67 6.78 4.22 6.40
C ASP A 67 6.97 5.74 6.47
N ALA A 68 6.30 6.48 5.58
CA ALA A 68 6.33 7.93 5.61
C ALA A 68 5.07 8.56 5.04
N GLY A 69 4.69 9.70 5.61
CA GLY A 69 3.74 10.62 4.99
C GLY A 69 4.49 11.66 4.17
N GLY A 70 4.08 11.85 2.91
CA GLY A 70 4.55 12.92 2.05
C GLY A 70 4.14 14.33 2.51
N PRO A 71 4.45 15.36 1.71
CA PRO A 71 4.08 16.74 1.99
C PRO A 71 2.57 16.94 2.13
N ALA A 72 2.19 17.86 3.02
CA ALA A 72 0.82 18.32 3.20
C ALA A 72 0.43 19.27 2.06
N VAL A 73 -0.53 18.88 1.24
CA VAL A 73 -1.04 19.70 0.13
C VAL A 73 -2.41 20.29 0.50
N GLN A 74 -2.58 21.59 0.33
CA GLN A 74 -3.86 22.27 0.55
C GLN A 74 -4.75 22.11 -0.68
N VAL A 75 -5.91 21.47 -0.47
CA VAL A 75 -6.91 21.22 -1.53
C VAL A 75 -8.33 21.53 -1.05
N PHE A 76 -8.46 22.37 -0.02
CA PHE A 76 -9.72 22.63 0.69
C PHE A 76 -10.81 23.29 -0.15
N THR A 77 -10.46 23.84 -1.31
CA THR A 77 -11.42 24.38 -2.28
C THR A 77 -12.02 23.30 -3.17
N ALA A 78 -11.37 22.13 -3.24
CA ALA A 78 -11.80 21.02 -4.06
C ALA A 78 -12.73 20.06 -3.29
N GLU A 79 -13.55 19.33 -4.02
CA GLU A 79 -14.47 18.32 -3.50
C GLU A 79 -13.87 16.90 -3.62
N TYR A 80 -13.07 16.65 -4.65
CA TYR A 80 -12.37 15.41 -4.91
C TYR A 80 -11.08 15.63 -5.70
N CYS A 81 -10.23 14.62 -5.72
CA CYS A 81 -8.99 14.55 -6.50
C CYS A 81 -8.96 13.27 -7.32
N TYR A 82 -8.74 13.38 -8.62
CA TYR A 82 -8.30 12.24 -9.43
C TYR A 82 -6.80 12.08 -9.25
N MET A 83 -6.39 11.13 -8.41
CA MET A 83 -5.00 10.88 -8.06
C MET A 83 -4.43 9.80 -8.97
N GLN A 84 -3.46 10.15 -9.79
CA GLN A 84 -2.64 9.21 -10.53
C GLN A 84 -1.46 8.79 -9.65
N TYR A 85 -1.25 7.49 -9.52
CA TYR A 85 -0.07 6.92 -8.89
C TYR A 85 0.78 6.16 -9.91
N ILE A 86 2.09 6.16 -9.68
CA ILE A 86 3.09 5.34 -10.38
C ILE A 86 4.01 4.79 -9.31
N ILE A 87 4.18 3.47 -9.28
CA ILE A 87 5.05 2.75 -8.37
C ILE A 87 6.09 2.02 -9.22
N ASP A 88 7.36 2.23 -8.88
CA ASP A 88 8.53 1.58 -9.48
C ASP A 88 9.30 0.84 -8.38
N GLN A 89 9.38 -0.48 -8.51
CA GLN A 89 10.07 -1.40 -7.60
C GLN A 89 11.15 -2.19 -8.34
N THR A 90 12.40 -1.95 -7.96
CA THR A 90 13.54 -2.70 -8.50
C THR A 90 13.77 -4.06 -7.82
N THR A 91 13.27 -4.23 -6.58
CA THR A 91 13.36 -5.47 -5.80
C THR A 91 12.06 -5.63 -5.01
N GLY A 92 11.58 -6.87 -4.89
CA GLY A 92 10.27 -7.16 -4.27
C GLY A 92 10.19 -6.67 -2.82
N ASN A 93 9.39 -5.63 -2.62
CA ASN A 93 8.93 -5.16 -1.32
C ASN A 93 7.39 -5.19 -1.32
N THR A 94 6.76 -4.70 -0.27
CA THR A 94 5.32 -4.42 -0.28
C THR A 94 5.09 -2.96 0.06
N THR A 95 4.24 -2.27 -0.71
CA THR A 95 3.76 -0.91 -0.39
C THR A 95 2.23 -0.83 -0.39
N THR A 96 1.68 -0.09 0.56
CA THR A 96 0.29 0.34 0.56
C THR A 96 0.27 1.87 0.55
N LEU A 97 -0.41 2.46 -0.44
CA LEU A 97 -0.58 3.92 -0.55
C LEU A 97 -1.94 4.30 0.03
N LYS A 98 -1.96 5.22 1.00
CA LYS A 98 -3.19 5.74 1.62
C LYS A 98 -3.25 7.26 1.48
N SER A 99 -4.43 7.81 1.23
CA SER A 99 -4.65 9.22 1.51
C SER A 99 -4.72 9.42 3.03
N GLN A 100 -4.21 10.54 3.51
CA GLN A 100 -4.38 10.99 4.88
C GLN A 100 -4.91 12.42 4.89
N TYR A 101 -5.81 12.69 5.84
CA TYR A 101 -6.49 13.98 5.98
C TYR A 101 -6.02 14.69 7.25
N SER A 102 -5.93 16.03 7.17
CA SER A 102 -5.65 16.87 8.33
C SER A 102 -6.28 18.25 8.21
N MET A 103 -6.74 18.80 9.34
CA MET A 103 -7.20 20.19 9.44
C MET A 103 -6.08 21.17 9.80
N ASP A 104 -5.01 20.69 10.44
CA ASP A 104 -3.91 21.50 10.98
C ASP A 104 -2.55 21.22 10.33
N GLY A 105 -2.47 20.25 9.41
CA GLY A 105 -1.24 19.84 8.74
C GLY A 105 -0.27 19.03 9.61
N THR A 106 -0.68 18.65 10.83
CA THR A 106 0.19 17.98 11.82
C THR A 106 -0.43 16.68 12.33
N ASN A 107 -1.72 16.68 12.64
CA ASN A 107 -2.46 15.51 13.09
C ASN A 107 -3.19 14.88 11.91
N TRP A 108 -2.92 13.60 11.64
CA TRP A 108 -3.33 12.91 10.42
C TRP A 108 -4.26 11.74 10.71
N VAL A 109 -5.28 11.58 9.87
CA VAL A 109 -6.22 10.45 9.90
C VAL A 109 -6.19 9.73 8.57
N ASP A 110 -6.13 8.39 8.62
CA ASP A 110 -6.15 7.53 7.43
C ASP A 110 -7.47 7.65 6.66
N GLY A 111 -7.33 7.71 5.34
CA GLY A 111 -8.40 7.84 4.38
C GLY A 111 -8.55 6.63 3.47
N ILE A 112 -8.74 6.89 2.19
CA ILE A 112 -8.89 5.85 1.16
C ILE A 112 -7.52 5.26 0.81
N THR A 113 -7.50 3.95 0.65
CA THR A 113 -6.37 3.22 0.08
C THR A 113 -6.36 3.37 -1.44
N LEU A 114 -5.30 3.94 -2.00
CA LEU A 114 -5.10 4.06 -3.45
C LEU A 114 -4.60 2.73 -4.02
N VAL A 115 -3.64 2.11 -3.34
CA VAL A 115 -3.02 0.82 -3.68
C VAL A 115 -2.85 0.02 -2.40
N SER A 116 -3.10 -1.29 -2.45
CA SER A 116 -2.95 -2.19 -1.31
C SER A 116 -1.97 -3.31 -1.60
N ASN A 117 -1.01 -3.50 -0.70
CA ASN A 117 -0.07 -4.62 -0.68
C ASN A 117 0.62 -4.86 -2.03
N ASN A 118 1.04 -3.79 -2.71
CA ASN A 118 1.63 -3.89 -4.04
C ASN A 118 3.10 -4.32 -3.96
N THR A 119 3.47 -5.31 -4.78
CA THR A 119 4.80 -5.95 -4.77
C THR A 119 5.55 -5.90 -6.09
N THR A 120 5.01 -5.18 -7.07
CA THR A 120 5.58 -5.02 -8.42
C THR A 120 5.37 -3.59 -8.89
N ASP A 121 5.91 -3.22 -10.05
CA ASP A 121 5.55 -1.96 -10.68
C ASP A 121 4.03 -1.91 -10.91
N ASP A 122 3.43 -0.74 -10.66
CA ASP A 122 2.00 -0.53 -10.88
C ASP A 122 1.70 0.95 -11.17
N SER A 123 0.61 1.21 -11.88
CA SER A 123 0.12 2.57 -12.10
C SER A 123 -1.38 2.58 -12.28
N GLY A 124 -2.02 3.66 -11.81
CA GLY A 124 -3.47 3.76 -11.88
C GLY A 124 -3.97 5.15 -11.49
N ILE A 125 -5.29 5.33 -11.60
CA ILE A 125 -5.97 6.55 -11.18
C ILE A 125 -7.10 6.17 -10.22
N VAL A 126 -7.14 6.85 -9.07
CA VAL A 126 -8.16 6.68 -8.04
C VAL A 126 -8.81 8.03 -7.75
N GLN A 127 -10.14 8.06 -7.63
CA GLN A 127 -10.86 9.24 -7.15
C GLN A 127 -10.84 9.27 -5.62
N VAL A 128 -10.32 10.34 -5.04
CA VAL A 128 -10.21 10.54 -3.60
C VAL A 128 -11.01 11.79 -3.22
N PRO A 129 -12.08 11.68 -2.41
CA PRO A 129 -12.82 12.83 -1.90
C PRO A 129 -11.96 13.69 -0.96
N VAL A 130 -12.27 14.98 -0.92
CA VAL A 130 -11.63 15.94 -0.02
C VAL A 130 -12.52 16.16 1.20
N TYR A 131 -12.03 15.74 2.37
CA TYR A 131 -12.75 15.89 3.65
C TYR A 131 -12.11 16.87 4.63
N ALA A 132 -10.94 17.42 4.29
CA ALA A 132 -10.16 18.26 5.19
C ALA A 132 -9.36 19.32 4.42
N ARG A 133 -8.72 20.22 5.18
CA ARG A 133 -7.91 21.30 4.59
C ARG A 133 -6.69 20.78 3.83
N TYR A 134 -6.03 19.78 4.41
CA TYR A 134 -4.80 19.18 3.89
C TYR A 134 -5.03 17.72 3.55
N ILE A 135 -4.44 17.29 2.45
CA ILE A 135 -4.25 15.87 2.11
C ILE A 135 -2.76 15.62 1.98
N ARG A 136 -2.31 14.43 2.40
CA ARG A 136 -1.03 13.85 2.00
C ARG A 136 -1.21 12.40 1.57
N ILE A 137 -0.18 11.85 0.93
CA ILE A 137 -0.09 10.40 0.69
C ILE A 137 0.82 9.81 1.74
N TYR A 138 0.37 8.71 2.35
CA TYR A 138 1.14 7.89 3.26
C TYR A 138 1.55 6.61 2.55
N GLU A 139 2.84 6.34 2.58
CA GLU A 139 3.46 5.11 2.11
C GLU A 139 3.67 4.21 3.33
N ASP A 140 2.99 3.07 3.35
CA ASP A 140 3.16 1.99 4.31
C ASP A 140 4.03 0.91 3.66
N HIS A 141 5.27 0.81 4.12
CA HIS A 141 6.33 0.03 3.51
C HIS A 141 6.63 -1.21 4.36
N THR A 142 6.61 -2.37 3.73
CA THR A 142 7.17 -3.60 4.31
C THR A 142 8.32 -4.10 3.46
N GLY A 143 9.51 -4.12 4.04
CA GLY A 143 10.73 -4.50 3.34
C GLY A 143 11.93 -3.66 3.79
N SER A 144 13.01 -3.76 3.02
CA SER A 144 14.24 -2.99 3.26
C SER A 144 14.80 -2.32 2.00
N ASN A 145 14.25 -2.63 0.82
CA ASN A 145 14.71 -2.00 -0.43
C ASN A 145 13.91 -0.73 -0.68
N ALA A 146 14.45 0.18 -1.47
CA ALA A 146 13.71 1.40 -1.79
C ALA A 146 12.59 1.13 -2.80
N ILE A 147 11.49 1.85 -2.65
CA ILE A 147 10.39 1.94 -3.62
C ILE A 147 10.35 3.39 -4.09
N THR A 148 10.22 3.60 -5.41
CA THR A 148 10.04 4.94 -5.96
C THR A 148 8.56 5.14 -6.30
N THR A 149 7.96 6.17 -5.71
CA THR A 149 6.54 6.47 -5.86
C THR A 149 6.35 7.89 -6.40
N THR A 150 5.43 8.03 -7.36
CA THR A 150 4.94 9.34 -7.82
C THR A 150 3.44 9.39 -7.65
N VAL A 151 2.91 10.45 -7.03
CA VAL A 151 1.47 10.69 -6.92
C VAL A 151 1.17 12.14 -7.27
N LYS A 152 0.46 12.33 -8.37
CA LYS A 152 -0.01 13.63 -8.86
C LYS A 152 -1.51 13.61 -9.02
N ALA A 153 -2.17 14.75 -8.89
CA ALA A 153 -3.61 14.80 -8.97
C ALA A 153 -4.15 16.06 -9.64
N LEU A 154 -5.33 15.88 -10.22
CA LEU A 154 -6.22 16.97 -10.57
C LEU A 154 -7.35 16.99 -9.54
N CYS A 155 -7.43 18.05 -8.74
CA CYS A 155 -8.47 18.24 -7.74
C CYS A 155 -9.50 19.27 -8.21
N LYS A 156 -10.77 18.94 -8.02
CA LYS A 156 -11.95 19.76 -8.33
C LYS A 156 -12.91 19.69 -7.18
#